data_AF-A0A655A8N0-F1
#
_entry.id   AF-A0A655A8N0-F1
#
_cell.length_a   1.000
_cell.length_b   1.000
_cell.length_c   1.000
_cell.angle_alpha   90.00
_cell.angle_beta   90.00
_cell.angle_gamma   90.00
#
_symmetry.space_group_name_H-M   'P 1'
#
loop_
_entity.id
_entity.type
_entity.pdbx_description
1 polymer ?
#
loop_
_entity_poly.entity_id
_entity_poly.type
_entity_poly.pdbx_seq_one_letter_code
_entity_poly.pdbx_strand_id
1 'polypeptide(L)'
;MIENISYLVGDSKHRARLMHPGDALFVPGEQVDVLATPAAAPWMKISEAVDYLRAVAPARAVPIHQAIVAPDARGIYYGRLTEMTTTDFQVLPEESAVTF
;
A
#
# COMPACT_ATOMS: atom_id res chain seq x y z
N MET A 1 -0.59 11.86 -23.41
CA MET A 1 -0.19 10.92 -22.36
C MET A 1 -0.75 11.45 -21.06
N ILE A 2 -1.41 10.62 -20.27
CA ILE A 2 -1.91 10.98 -18.93
C ILE A 2 -1.04 10.21 -17.95
N GLU A 3 -0.38 10.91 -17.03
CA GLU A 3 0.52 10.30 -16.05
C GLU A 3 -0.26 9.84 -14.81
N ASN A 4 0.26 8.81 -14.13
CA ASN A 4 -0.24 8.39 -12.84
C ASN A 4 0.07 9.45 -11.76
N ILE A 5 -0.81 9.57 -10.77
CA ILE A 5 -0.68 10.52 -9.68
C ILE A 5 -0.75 9.79 -8.35
N SER A 6 0.22 10.11 -7.48
CA SER A 6 0.20 9.71 -6.06
C SER A 6 -0.24 10.89 -5.21
N TYR A 7 -1.06 10.63 -4.20
CA TYR A 7 -1.48 11.61 -3.20
C TYR A 7 -0.74 11.36 -1.89
N LEU A 8 -0.14 12.42 -1.35
CA LEU A 8 0.36 12.49 0.02
C LEU A 8 -0.57 13.42 0.81
N VAL A 9 -1.15 12.90 1.88
CA VAL A 9 -2.08 13.61 2.74
C VAL A 9 -1.48 13.68 4.14
N GLY A 10 -1.51 14.87 4.72
CA GLY A 10 -0.93 15.13 6.03
C GLY A 10 -1.31 16.50 6.55
N ASP A 11 -0.52 17.02 7.47
CA ASP A 11 -0.69 18.34 8.06
C ASP A 11 0.60 19.18 7.93
N SER A 12 0.62 20.33 8.61
CA SER A 12 1.77 21.25 8.57
C SER A 12 3.04 20.70 9.23
N LYS A 13 2.95 19.63 10.04
CA LYS A 13 4.09 19.00 10.73
C LYS A 13 4.60 17.78 9.97
N HIS A 14 3.69 17.00 9.39
CA HIS A 14 4.04 15.82 8.63
C HIS A 14 3.14 15.67 7.41
N ARG A 15 3.73 15.83 6.23
CA ARG A 15 3.01 15.93 4.95
C ARG A 15 2.51 14.58 4.41
N ALA A 16 3.02 13.47 4.94
CA ALA A 16 2.82 12.12 4.41
C ALA A 16 2.27 11.15 5.48
N ARG A 17 1.27 11.60 6.25
CA ARG A 17 0.54 10.75 7.20
C ARG A 17 -0.17 9.59 6.49
N LEU A 18 -0.70 9.85 5.31
CA LEU A 18 -1.27 8.84 4.42
C LEU A 18 -0.71 9.05 3.01
N MET A 19 -0.26 7.98 2.40
CA MET A 19 0.03 7.93 0.97
C MET A 19 -0.97 7.03 0.26
N HIS A 20 -1.60 7.55 -0.80
CA HIS A 20 -2.34 6.76 -1.77
C HIS A 20 -1.64 6.83 -3.14
N PRO A 21 -0.94 5.77 -3.57
CA PRO A 21 -0.12 5.81 -4.78
C PRO A 21 -0.92 5.68 -6.09
N GLY A 22 -2.21 5.32 -6.01
CA GLY A 22 -3.01 5.04 -7.19
C GLY A 22 -2.49 3.80 -7.91
N ASP A 23 -2.36 3.87 -9.23
CA ASP A 23 -1.89 2.77 -10.09
C ASP A 23 -0.38 2.91 -10.37
N ALA A 24 0.42 3.09 -9.31
CA ALA A 24 1.86 3.28 -9.42
C ALA A 24 2.60 2.70 -8.20
N LEU A 25 3.90 2.46 -8.39
CA LEU A 25 4.84 2.07 -7.33
C LEU A 25 5.86 3.22 -7.11
N PHE A 26 5.34 4.42 -6.87
CA PHE A 26 6.17 5.63 -6.68
C PHE A 26 6.66 5.73 -5.23
N VAL A 27 7.98 5.86 -5.03
CA VAL A 27 8.57 6.02 -3.69
C VAL A 27 8.74 7.51 -3.40
N PRO A 28 8.06 8.08 -2.38
CA PRO A 28 8.19 9.49 -2.05
C PRO A 28 9.52 9.78 -1.32
N GLY A 29 9.98 11.03 -1.40
CA GLY A 29 11.12 11.51 -0.61
C GLY A 29 10.78 11.89 0.85
N GLU A 30 9.55 11.60 1.29
CA GLU A 30 9.02 11.88 2.62
C GLU A 30 8.75 10.56 3.33
N GLN A 31 8.98 10.49 4.64
CA GLN A 31 8.62 9.31 5.43
C GLN A 31 7.09 9.13 5.40
N VAL A 32 6.59 7.91 5.19
CA VAL A 32 5.15 7.62 5.14
C VAL A 32 4.70 6.93 6.42
N ASP A 33 3.71 7.48 7.12
CA ASP A 33 3.14 6.80 8.30
C ASP A 33 2.27 5.61 7.88
N VAL A 34 1.32 5.83 6.97
CA VAL A 34 0.40 4.80 6.45
C VAL A 34 0.43 4.78 4.92
N LEU A 35 0.67 3.61 4.34
CA LEU A 35 0.60 3.40 2.89
C LEU A 35 -0.67 2.62 2.50
N ALA A 36 -1.45 3.15 1.57
CA ALA A 36 -2.45 2.37 0.85
C ALA A 36 -1.74 1.54 -0.23
N THR A 37 -1.32 0.32 0.11
CA THR A 37 -0.42 -0.49 -0.70
C THR A 37 -1.16 -1.24 -1.80
N PRO A 38 -0.81 -1.08 -3.09
CA PRO A 38 -1.30 -1.94 -4.16
C PRO A 38 -0.94 -3.40 -3.89
N ALA A 39 -1.92 -4.21 -3.49
CA ALA A 39 -1.69 -5.61 -3.11
C ALA A 39 -1.72 -6.55 -4.31
N ALA A 40 -2.48 -6.18 -5.35
CA ALA A 40 -2.53 -6.85 -6.64
C ALA A 40 -3.01 -5.85 -7.70
N ALA A 41 -2.53 -5.99 -8.93
CA ALA A 41 -3.03 -5.24 -10.08
C ALA A 41 -2.69 -6.01 -11.38
N PRO A 42 -3.41 -5.82 -12.49
CA PRO A 42 -3.14 -6.54 -13.74
C PRO A 42 -1.79 -6.16 -14.38
N TRP A 43 -1.17 -5.07 -13.90
CA TRP A 43 0.08 -4.50 -14.41
C TRP A 43 1.29 -4.74 -13.51
N MET A 44 1.14 -5.44 -12.38
CA MET A 44 2.22 -5.66 -11.41
C MET A 44 2.39 -7.12 -11.01
N LYS A 45 3.58 -7.44 -10.49
CA LYS A 45 3.90 -8.70 -9.82
C LYS A 45 3.82 -8.52 -8.31
N ILE A 46 3.49 -9.60 -7.59
CA ILE A 46 3.50 -9.63 -6.13
C ILE A 46 4.87 -9.25 -5.53
N SER A 47 5.97 -9.64 -6.20
CA SER A 47 7.32 -9.29 -5.76
C SER A 47 7.58 -7.78 -5.81
N GLU A 48 6.99 -7.08 -6.78
CA GLU A 48 7.12 -5.62 -6.92
C GLU A 48 6.38 -4.91 -5.79
N ALA A 49 5.24 -5.44 -5.30
CA ALA A 49 4.58 -4.93 -4.11
C ALA A 49 5.44 -5.09 -2.84
N VAL A 50 6.12 -6.24 -2.70
CA VAL A 50 7.05 -6.50 -1.59
C VAL A 50 8.22 -5.53 -1.62
N ASP A 51 8.86 -5.36 -2.79
CA ASP A 51 9.99 -4.43 -2.95
C ASP A 51 9.53 -2.98 -2.74
N TYR A 52 8.33 -2.63 -3.17
CA TYR A 52 7.75 -1.32 -2.96
C TYR A 52 7.51 -1.01 -1.47
N LEU A 53 6.93 -1.94 -0.70
CA LEU A 53 6.78 -1.80 0.75
C LEU A 53 8.13 -1.60 1.45
N ARG A 54 9.16 -2.35 1.06
CA ARG A 54 10.52 -2.21 1.60
C ARG A 54 11.14 -0.87 1.25
N ALA A 55 10.90 -0.37 0.05
CA ALA A 55 11.45 0.90 -0.43
C ALA A 55 10.78 2.11 0.22
N VAL A 56 9.45 2.10 0.38
CA VAL A 56 8.72 3.15 1.09
C VAL A 56 8.93 3.06 2.61
N ALA A 57 9.14 1.85 3.13
CA ALA A 57 9.30 1.54 4.54
C ALA A 57 8.26 2.25 5.46
N PRO A 58 6.95 2.16 5.15
CA PRO A 58 5.94 2.83 5.96
C PRO A 58 5.80 2.13 7.31
N ALA A 59 5.35 2.87 8.33
CA ALA A 59 5.07 2.27 9.63
C ALA A 59 3.93 1.24 9.52
N ARG A 60 2.87 1.58 8.77
CA ARG A 60 1.70 0.72 8.53
C ARG A 60 1.33 0.68 7.05
N ALA A 61 0.67 -0.38 6.64
CA ALA A 61 0.12 -0.52 5.29
C ALA A 61 -1.26 -1.16 5.27
N VAL A 62 -2.13 -0.71 4.38
CA VAL A 62 -3.47 -1.26 4.14
C VAL A 62 -3.59 -1.63 2.66
N PRO A 63 -4.07 -2.84 2.30
CA PRO A 63 -4.17 -3.25 0.90
C PRO A 63 -5.22 -2.46 0.11
N ILE A 64 -4.87 -2.10 -1.12
CA ILE A 64 -5.77 -1.64 -2.17
C ILE A 64 -5.61 -2.49 -3.44
N HIS A 65 -6.52 -2.33 -4.41
CA HIS A 65 -6.55 -2.99 -5.73
C HIS A 65 -6.76 -4.53 -5.74
N GLN A 66 -7.00 -5.14 -4.58
CA GLN A 66 -7.21 -6.60 -4.43
C GLN A 66 -8.44 -7.18 -5.14
N ALA A 67 -9.34 -6.37 -5.67
CA ALA A 67 -10.64 -6.82 -6.19
C ALA A 67 -10.51 -7.75 -7.41
N ILE A 68 -9.38 -7.68 -8.13
CA ILE A 68 -9.07 -8.59 -9.25
C ILE A 68 -8.76 -10.02 -8.79
N VAL A 69 -8.48 -10.21 -7.50
CA VAL A 69 -8.16 -11.51 -6.91
C VAL A 69 -9.41 -12.09 -6.26
N ALA A 70 -9.72 -13.35 -6.58
CA ALA A 70 -10.78 -14.09 -5.91
C ALA A 70 -10.60 -14.01 -4.39
N PRO A 71 -11.68 -13.78 -3.60
CA PRO A 71 -11.56 -13.57 -2.16
C PRO A 71 -10.69 -14.60 -1.43
N ASP A 72 -10.89 -15.88 -1.73
CA ASP A 72 -10.14 -17.00 -1.11
C ASP A 72 -8.66 -17.02 -1.48
N ALA A 73 -8.27 -16.39 -2.59
CA ALA A 73 -6.88 -16.30 -3.05
C ALA A 73 -6.14 -15.07 -2.52
N ARG A 74 -6.85 -14.08 -1.92
CA ARG A 74 -6.22 -12.84 -1.42
C ARG A 74 -5.18 -13.11 -0.34
N GLY A 75 -5.36 -14.16 0.46
CA GLY A 75 -4.40 -14.58 1.49
C GLY A 75 -3.00 -14.90 0.94
N ILE A 76 -2.89 -15.37 -0.31
CA ILE A 76 -1.60 -15.63 -0.96
C ILE A 76 -0.83 -14.32 -1.18
N TYR A 77 -1.54 -13.25 -1.54
CA TYR A 77 -0.96 -11.94 -1.79
C TYR A 77 -0.55 -11.25 -0.48
N TYR A 78 -1.50 -11.16 0.45
CA TYR A 78 -1.29 -10.52 1.74
C TYR A 78 -0.20 -11.22 2.54
N GLY A 79 -0.15 -12.57 2.51
CA GLY A 79 0.89 -13.34 3.18
C GLY A 79 2.30 -12.92 2.76
N ARG A 80 2.56 -12.66 1.46
CA ARG A 80 3.90 -12.19 1.03
C ARG A 80 4.22 -10.79 1.54
N LEU A 81 3.24 -9.89 1.58
CA LEU A 81 3.43 -8.53 2.09
C LEU A 81 3.68 -8.52 3.60
N THR A 82 2.99 -9.36 4.35
CA THR A 82 3.18 -9.53 5.79
C THR A 82 4.48 -10.27 6.13
N GLU A 83 4.79 -11.38 5.45
CA GLU A 83 5.93 -12.26 5.81
C GLU A 83 7.29 -11.71 5.33
N MET A 84 7.30 -10.92 4.26
CA MET A 84 8.56 -10.50 3.61
C MET A 84 8.92 -9.04 3.89
N THR A 85 8.17 -8.35 4.73
CA THR A 85 8.40 -6.95 5.13
C THR A 85 8.28 -6.80 6.63
N THR A 86 8.76 -5.69 7.18
CA THR A 86 8.62 -5.36 8.62
C THR A 86 7.50 -4.36 8.89
N THR A 87 6.76 -3.96 7.85
CA THR A 87 5.64 -3.02 7.96
C THR A 87 4.49 -3.67 8.70
N ASP A 88 3.81 -2.88 9.54
CA ASP A 88 2.55 -3.29 10.17
C ASP A 88 1.44 -3.36 9.12
N PHE A 89 1.28 -4.53 8.47
CA PHE A 89 0.34 -4.74 7.38
C PHE A 89 -1.05 -5.13 7.92
N GLN A 90 -2.02 -4.23 7.72
CA GLN A 90 -3.36 -4.29 8.30
C GLN A 90 -4.42 -4.48 7.21
N VAL A 91 -5.08 -5.64 7.20
CA VAL A 91 -6.20 -5.91 6.31
C VAL A 91 -7.49 -5.44 6.97
N LEU A 92 -8.15 -4.45 6.38
CA LEU A 92 -9.40 -3.91 6.89
C LEU A 92 -10.60 -4.63 6.26
N PRO A 93 -11.67 -4.92 7.03
CA PRO A 93 -12.96 -5.25 6.45
C PRO A 93 -13.47 -4.16 5.51
N GLU A 94 -14.29 -4.55 4.53
CA GLU A 94 -14.92 -3.59 3.62
C GLU A 94 -15.75 -2.56 4.41
N GLU A 95 -15.72 -1.31 3.97
CA GLU A 95 -16.44 -0.17 4.57
C GLU A 95 -16.10 0.11 6.05
N SER A 96 -14.93 -0.32 6.51
CA SER A 96 -14.43 -0.06 7.87
C SER A 96 -13.30 0.98 7.90
N ALA A 97 -13.03 1.50 9.09
CA ALA A 97 -11.96 2.46 9.36
C ALA A 97 -11.15 2.04 10.59
N VAL A 98 -9.92 2.54 10.66
CA VAL A 98 -8.99 2.30 11.76
C VAL A 98 -8.32 3.60 12.19
N THR A 99 -8.00 3.72 13.47
CA THR A 99 -7.23 4.82 14.06
C THR A 99 -5.93 4.26 14.61
N PHE A 100 -4.83 5.00 14.42
CA PHE A 100 -3.46 4.57 14.68
C PHE A 100 -2.73 5.42 15.71
#